data_AF-A0A7W0L294-F1
#
_entry.id   AF-A0A7W0L294-F1
#
_cell.length_a   1.000
_cell.length_b   1.000
_cell.length_c   1.000
_cell.angle_alpha   90.00
_cell.angle_beta   90.00
_cell.angle_gamma   90.00
#
_symmetry.space_group_name_H-M   'P 1'
#
loop_
_entity.id
_entity.type
_entity.pdbx_description
1 polymer ?
#
loop_
_entity_poly.entity_id
_entity_poly.type
_entity_poly.pdbx_seq_one_letter_code
_entity_poly.pdbx_strand_id
1 'polypeptide(L)'
;MSKACDALRPDISARLDDEVDRQRALELEAHIESCPSCSAYEERMRATRRALRVHTAERVPDLREPIMARIRTEHPRVLRRREWVTGARVGAVAAAVAALVVLASSIPFSDRQPQSASATEIVAQVREAAEDLDSYRATFSIIERGYPAGVKERRFNAQVFYEAPERFRLRVRDLTTYPDPRWPANDIDLVARPRQWWIEQPRTCPVEVLLECPLPQGTSERTVVERQPFDGTSTLPTDIIVPLETLASSGDFEISGSGNVIGKPAVKVTMPYREALPLVGALQPAGLWREFHPLDRVDIWLDEATWFPLRFEVRADDSEGRAAWARLEGYRDSPGRTVLEVGARRFSRKAINPKLFSVPSDGTIRTGDFVAAPKGADWIEPSYTAGLDPYRRGLTPDGRWVSSWARGMTWLKLTGGGRGGASVLPASAEQVRLA
;
A
#
# COMPACT_ATOMS: atom_id res chain seq x y z
N MET A 1 -29.32 -20.62 -23.98
CA MET A 1 -27.85 -20.54 -23.80
C MET A 1 -27.19 -21.10 -25.05
N SER A 2 -26.44 -20.28 -25.79
CA SER A 2 -25.74 -20.70 -27.01
C SER A 2 -24.28 -21.02 -26.65
N LYS A 3 -23.68 -22.05 -27.27
CA LYS A 3 -22.29 -22.47 -27.05
C LYS A 3 -21.27 -21.33 -27.26
N ALA A 4 -21.63 -20.28 -28.02
CA ALA A 4 -20.77 -19.12 -28.24
C ALA A 4 -20.64 -18.22 -27.00
N CYS A 5 -21.69 -18.12 -26.16
CA CYS A 5 -21.64 -17.27 -24.96
C CYS A 5 -20.79 -17.90 -23.85
N ASP A 6 -20.76 -19.23 -23.74
CA ASP A 6 -19.92 -19.92 -22.75
C ASP A 6 -18.43 -19.76 -23.06
N ALA A 7 -18.06 -19.73 -24.35
CA ALA A 7 -16.70 -19.48 -24.79
C ALA A 7 -16.21 -18.04 -24.52
N LEU A 8 -17.12 -17.08 -24.34
CA LEU A 8 -16.80 -15.67 -24.07
C LEU A 8 -16.68 -15.36 -22.57
N ARG A 9 -17.12 -16.25 -21.68
CA ARG A 9 -17.05 -16.01 -20.22
C ARG A 9 -15.62 -15.86 -19.67
N PRO A 10 -14.63 -16.68 -20.09
CA PRO A 10 -13.24 -16.47 -19.70
C PRO A 10 -12.73 -15.10 -20.12
N ASP A 11 -13.03 -14.68 -21.35
CA ASP A 11 -12.64 -13.37 -21.86
C ASP A 11 -13.34 -12.21 -21.11
N ILE A 12 -14.60 -12.39 -20.68
CA ILE A 12 -15.30 -11.39 -19.84
C ILE A 12 -14.60 -11.27 -18.49
N SER A 13 -14.16 -12.38 -17.88
CA SER A 13 -13.40 -12.38 -16.63
C SER A 13 -12.03 -11.73 -16.82
N ALA A 14 -11.27 -12.19 -17.82
CA ALA A 14 -9.95 -11.66 -18.17
C ALA A 14 -10.01 -10.15 -18.47
N ARG A 15 -11.08 -9.67 -19.11
CA ARG A 15 -11.30 -8.23 -19.34
C ARG A 15 -11.51 -7.46 -18.03
N LEU A 16 -12.19 -8.05 -17.04
CA LEU A 16 -12.34 -7.43 -15.71
C LEU A 16 -11.01 -7.40 -14.93
N ASP A 17 -10.04 -8.22 -15.33
CA ASP A 17 -8.67 -8.28 -14.81
C ASP A 17 -7.63 -7.58 -15.72
N ASP A 18 -8.08 -6.84 -16.74
CA ASP A 18 -7.24 -6.14 -17.72
C ASP A 18 -6.27 -7.05 -18.53
N GLU A 19 -6.61 -8.34 -18.66
CA GLU A 19 -5.82 -9.38 -19.34
C GLU A 19 -6.19 -9.54 -20.84
N VAL A 20 -7.17 -8.77 -21.34
CA VAL A 20 -7.64 -8.83 -22.73
C VAL A 20 -7.11 -7.64 -23.55
N ASP A 21 -6.73 -7.86 -24.80
CA ASP A 21 -6.32 -6.78 -25.70
C ASP A 21 -7.50 -5.88 -26.11
N ARG A 22 -7.21 -4.70 -26.66
CA ARG A 22 -8.24 -3.69 -26.97
C ARG A 22 -9.22 -4.16 -28.04
N GLN A 23 -8.76 -4.85 -29.08
CA GLN A 23 -9.63 -5.29 -30.16
C GLN A 23 -10.63 -6.31 -29.61
N ARG A 24 -10.13 -7.25 -28.81
CA ARG A 24 -10.95 -8.26 -28.17
C ARG A 24 -11.88 -7.66 -27.11
N ALA A 25 -11.45 -6.64 -26.37
CA ALA A 25 -12.30 -5.93 -25.42
C ALA A 25 -13.48 -5.22 -26.11
N LEU A 26 -13.26 -4.59 -27.27
CA LEU A 26 -14.32 -3.94 -28.06
C LEU A 26 -15.30 -4.96 -28.65
N GLU A 27 -14.80 -6.11 -29.13
CA GLU A 27 -15.65 -7.22 -29.59
C GLU A 27 -16.52 -7.76 -28.44
N LEU A 28 -15.95 -7.87 -27.24
CA LEU A 28 -16.68 -8.28 -26.05
C LEU A 28 -17.74 -7.25 -25.64
N GLU A 29 -17.40 -5.96 -25.66
CA GLU A 29 -18.31 -4.88 -25.29
C GLU A 29 -19.53 -4.84 -26.22
N ALA A 30 -19.33 -4.91 -27.54
CA ALA A 30 -20.41 -5.00 -28.52
C ALA A 30 -21.30 -6.26 -28.30
N HIS A 31 -20.70 -7.38 -27.90
CA HIS A 31 -21.45 -8.59 -27.58
C HIS A 31 -22.25 -8.44 -26.27
N ILE A 32 -21.67 -7.84 -25.24
CA ILE A 32 -22.30 -7.62 -23.94
C ILE A 32 -23.51 -6.69 -24.09
N GLU A 33 -23.39 -5.61 -24.86
CA GLU A 33 -24.48 -4.67 -25.14
C GLU A 33 -25.67 -5.33 -25.85
N SER A 34 -25.41 -6.35 -26.68
CA SER A 34 -26.43 -7.05 -27.46
C SER A 34 -26.93 -8.37 -26.83
N CYS A 35 -26.25 -8.89 -25.81
CA CYS A 35 -26.54 -10.19 -25.21
C CYS A 35 -26.92 -10.10 -23.72
N PRO A 36 -28.22 -10.23 -23.37
CA PRO A 36 -28.68 -10.14 -21.98
C PRO A 36 -28.03 -11.14 -21.02
N SER A 37 -27.68 -12.35 -21.50
CA SER A 37 -27.04 -13.36 -20.64
C SER A 37 -25.58 -13.06 -20.32
N CYS A 38 -24.85 -12.41 -21.24
CA CYS A 38 -23.47 -11.99 -21.01
C CYS A 38 -23.41 -10.70 -20.20
N SER A 39 -24.33 -9.76 -20.42
CA SER A 39 -24.53 -8.58 -19.57
C SER A 39 -24.81 -8.99 -18.11
N ALA A 40 -25.77 -9.88 -17.87
CA ALA A 40 -26.06 -10.39 -16.53
C ALA A 40 -24.90 -11.21 -15.91
N TYR A 41 -24.04 -11.83 -16.73
CA TYR A 41 -22.85 -12.52 -16.24
C TYR A 41 -21.76 -11.53 -15.80
N GLU A 42 -21.50 -10.50 -16.61
CA GLU A 42 -20.56 -9.44 -16.25
C GLU A 42 -21.02 -8.68 -14.99
N GLU A 43 -22.29 -8.33 -14.89
CA GLU A 43 -22.83 -7.67 -13.70
C GLU A 43 -22.65 -8.51 -12.44
N ARG A 44 -22.86 -9.84 -12.53
CA ARG A 44 -22.59 -10.77 -11.43
C ARG A 44 -21.11 -10.81 -11.07
N MET A 45 -20.20 -10.88 -12.05
CA MET A 45 -18.75 -10.87 -11.78
C MET A 45 -18.30 -9.54 -11.15
N ARG A 46 -18.82 -8.40 -11.63
CA ARG A 46 -18.58 -7.09 -11.04
C ARG A 46 -19.16 -6.99 -9.62
N ALA A 47 -20.34 -7.55 -9.38
CA ALA A 47 -20.95 -7.60 -8.05
C ALA A 47 -20.13 -8.48 -7.09
N THR A 48 -19.65 -9.64 -7.54
CA THR A 48 -18.75 -10.50 -6.76
C THR A 48 -17.43 -9.78 -6.45
N ARG A 49 -16.80 -9.10 -7.42
CA ARG A 49 -15.60 -8.28 -7.16
C ARG A 49 -15.86 -7.18 -6.14
N ARG A 50 -17.02 -6.52 -6.20
CA ARG A 50 -17.42 -5.51 -5.21
C ARG A 50 -17.67 -6.12 -3.83
N ALA A 51 -18.33 -7.27 -3.76
CA ALA A 51 -18.63 -7.97 -2.50
C ALA A 51 -17.37 -8.58 -1.85
N LEU A 52 -16.39 -9.01 -2.65
CA LEU A 52 -15.07 -9.42 -2.14
C LEU A 52 -14.24 -8.22 -1.65
N ARG A 53 -14.55 -7.00 -2.12
CA ARG A 53 -13.92 -5.75 -1.64
C ARG A 53 -14.63 -5.16 -0.42
N VAL A 54 -15.89 -5.51 -0.19
CA VAL A 54 -16.69 -5.05 0.95
C VAL A 54 -17.40 -6.26 1.55
N HIS A 55 -16.80 -6.85 2.57
CA HIS A 55 -17.50 -7.82 3.39
C HIS A 55 -18.43 -7.08 4.35
N THR A 56 -19.73 -7.35 4.27
CA THR A 56 -20.64 -7.07 5.38
C THR A 56 -20.12 -7.84 6.58
N ALA A 57 -19.72 -7.14 7.64
CA ALA A 57 -19.42 -7.78 8.92
C ALA A 57 -20.62 -8.64 9.32
N GLU A 58 -20.41 -9.94 9.53
CA GLU A 58 -21.40 -10.75 10.24
C GLU A 58 -21.70 -10.07 11.58
N ARG A 59 -22.92 -10.25 12.08
CA ARG A 59 -23.35 -9.64 13.35
C ARG A 59 -22.50 -10.25 14.46
N VAL A 60 -21.36 -9.62 14.75
CA VAL A 60 -20.44 -10.04 15.80
C VAL A 60 -21.18 -9.85 17.12
N PRO A 61 -21.35 -10.89 17.95
CA PRO A 61 -21.93 -10.73 19.27
C PRO A 61 -21.13 -9.67 20.04
N ASP A 62 -21.80 -8.85 20.84
CA ASP A 62 -21.11 -7.83 21.65
C ASP A 62 -20.18 -8.53 22.65
N LEU A 63 -18.89 -8.57 22.29
CA LEU A 63 -17.85 -9.21 23.10
C LEU A 63 -17.34 -8.30 24.21
N ARG A 64 -17.89 -7.09 24.38
CA ARG A 64 -17.43 -6.15 25.41
C ARG A 64 -17.49 -6.74 26.80
N GLU A 65 -18.61 -7.35 27.19
CA GLU A 65 -18.70 -7.99 28.52
C GLU A 65 -17.78 -9.21 28.66
N PRO A 66 -17.75 -10.17 27.72
CA PRO A 66 -16.81 -11.29 27.76
C PRO A 66 -15.33 -10.87 27.82
N ILE A 67 -14.93 -9.87 27.04
CA ILE A 67 -13.56 -9.35 26.99
C ILE A 67 -13.22 -8.61 28.29
N MET A 68 -14.11 -7.73 28.77
CA MET A 68 -13.88 -7.00 30.02
C MET A 68 -13.88 -7.92 31.24
N ALA A 69 -14.66 -9.02 31.21
CA ALA A 69 -14.59 -10.06 32.24
C ALA A 69 -13.23 -10.76 32.23
N ARG A 70 -12.70 -11.07 31.02
CA ARG A 70 -11.39 -11.72 30.86
C ARG A 70 -10.22 -10.83 31.27
N ILE A 71 -10.26 -9.53 30.92
CA ILE A 71 -9.28 -8.52 31.34
C ILE A 71 -9.27 -8.36 32.87
N ARG A 72 -10.45 -8.37 33.53
CA ARG A 72 -10.52 -8.32 35.00
C ARG A 72 -9.93 -9.57 35.66
N THR A 73 -9.98 -10.73 34.99
CA THR A 73 -9.37 -11.97 35.50
C THR A 73 -7.87 -12.07 35.20
N GLU A 74 -7.36 -11.37 34.17
CA GLU A 74 -5.98 -11.44 33.70
C GLU A 74 -5.04 -10.36 34.28
N HIS A 75 -5.40 -9.71 35.39
CA HIS A 75 -4.45 -8.85 36.09
C HIS A 75 -3.17 -9.64 36.48
N PRO A 76 -1.97 -9.25 35.99
CA PRO A 76 -0.75 -9.90 36.40
C PRO A 76 -0.51 -9.60 37.88
N ARG A 77 -0.51 -10.66 38.70
CA ARG A 77 0.02 -10.62 40.06
C ARG A 77 1.52 -10.35 39.96
N VAL A 78 1.90 -9.08 39.91
CA VAL A 78 3.28 -8.64 40.04
C VAL A 78 3.81 -9.19 41.36
N LEU A 79 4.84 -10.01 41.24
CA LEU A 79 5.55 -10.69 42.32
C LEU A 79 6.12 -9.67 43.31
N ARG A 80 5.34 -9.28 44.31
CA ARG A 80 5.83 -8.53 45.47
C ARG A 80 6.11 -9.51 46.61
N ARG A 81 7.14 -10.34 46.42
CA ARG A 81 7.64 -11.26 47.46
C ARG A 81 9.17 -11.22 47.56
N ARG A 82 9.67 -10.11 48.08
CA ARG A 82 10.83 -9.96 48.96
C ARG A 82 11.14 -8.48 48.99
N GLU A 83 10.77 -7.80 50.08
CA GLU A 83 11.79 -7.30 50.98
C GLU A 83 11.19 -6.82 52.32
N TRP A 84 11.59 -7.54 53.38
CA TRP A 84 11.97 -7.08 54.72
C TRP A 84 10.92 -6.53 55.69
N VAL A 85 10.54 -7.43 56.59
CA VAL A 85 10.26 -7.17 58.00
C VAL A 85 11.45 -6.44 58.64
N THR A 86 11.27 -5.16 58.95
CA THR A 86 11.84 -4.43 60.10
C THR A 86 11.11 -3.10 60.11
N GLY A 87 10.14 -2.87 61.00
CA GLY A 87 10.42 -2.67 62.41
C GLY A 87 10.32 -1.16 62.66
N ALA A 88 9.21 -0.76 63.27
CA ALA A 88 8.89 0.60 63.62
C ALA A 88 10.05 1.35 64.27
N ARG A 89 10.24 2.61 63.86
CA ARG A 89 10.82 3.77 64.58
C ARG A 89 11.68 4.63 63.63
N VAL A 90 11.08 5.57 62.90
CA VAL A 90 11.58 6.96 62.75
C VAL A 90 10.40 7.81 62.25
N GLY A 91 9.41 8.03 63.12
CA GLY A 91 8.29 8.94 62.89
C GLY A 91 8.59 10.39 63.27
N ALA A 92 9.85 10.86 63.17
CA ALA A 92 10.25 12.15 63.77
C ALA A 92 11.19 13.03 62.92
N VAL A 93 11.39 12.74 61.63
CA VAL A 93 12.20 13.61 60.73
C VAL A 93 11.43 14.10 59.49
N ALA A 94 10.14 13.75 59.36
CA ALA A 94 9.31 14.16 58.21
C ALA A 94 8.87 15.64 58.22
N ALA A 95 9.10 16.38 59.32
CA ALA A 95 8.68 17.78 59.42
C ALA A 95 9.72 18.80 58.89
N ALA A 96 11.00 18.42 58.76
CA ALA A 96 12.06 19.35 58.33
C ALA A 96 12.36 19.32 56.82
N VAL A 97 12.04 18.22 56.12
CA VAL A 97 12.24 18.12 54.65
C VAL A 97 11.06 18.70 53.87
N ALA A 98 9.87 18.76 54.47
CA ALA A 98 8.68 19.35 53.85
C ALA A 98 8.82 20.86 53.57
N ALA A 99 9.70 21.57 54.28
CA ALA A 99 9.95 23.00 54.03
C ALA A 99 10.92 23.27 52.87
N LEU A 100 11.77 22.30 52.49
CA LEU A 100 12.74 22.47 51.40
C LEU A 100 12.19 22.05 50.02
N VAL A 101 11.10 21.28 49.96
CA VAL A 101 10.47 20.87 48.69
C VAL A 101 9.54 21.96 48.11
N VAL A 102 9.06 22.89 48.93
CA VAL A 102 8.17 23.98 48.46
C VAL A 102 8.95 25.07 47.69
N LEU A 103 10.28 25.09 47.75
CA LEU A 103 11.12 26.06 47.02
C LEU A 103 11.71 25.52 45.70
N ALA A 104 11.48 24.24 45.35
CA ALA A 104 11.96 23.64 44.10
C ALA A 104 10.88 23.51 43.00
N SER A 105 9.67 24.01 43.24
CA SER A 105 8.52 23.93 42.31
C SER A 105 8.51 25.02 41.22
N SER A 106 9.61 25.76 41.04
CA SER A 106 9.74 26.83 40.02
C SER A 106 10.69 26.48 38.86
N ILE A 107 11.01 25.19 38.65
CA ILE A 107 11.71 24.76 37.43
C ILE A 107 10.69 24.13 36.47
N PRO A 108 10.42 24.73 35.30
CA PRO A 108 9.52 24.17 34.30
C PRO A 108 10.29 23.12 33.49
N PHE A 109 10.61 21.97 34.09
CA PHE A 109 10.88 20.77 33.29
C PHE A 109 9.53 20.17 32.91
N SER A 110 9.01 20.67 31.80
CA SER A 110 7.92 20.04 31.08
C SER A 110 8.48 18.76 30.44
N ASP A 111 8.47 17.66 31.21
CA ASP A 111 8.40 16.33 30.60
C ASP A 111 7.05 16.27 29.89
N ARG A 112 7.05 16.65 28.60
CA ARG A 112 5.96 16.34 27.68
C ARG A 112 5.90 14.82 27.60
N GLN A 113 5.04 14.19 28.41
CA GLN A 113 4.53 12.87 28.09
C GLN A 113 4.02 12.92 26.64
N PRO A 114 4.52 12.09 25.72
CA PRO A 114 4.02 12.09 24.36
C PRO A 114 2.54 11.75 24.42
N GLN A 115 1.70 12.73 24.11
CA GLN A 115 0.28 12.52 23.88
C GLN A 115 0.20 11.46 22.79
N SER A 116 -0.43 10.32 23.08
CA SER A 116 -0.74 9.33 22.06
C SER A 116 -1.65 10.01 21.05
N ALA A 117 -1.12 10.35 19.87
CA ALA A 117 -1.93 10.88 18.78
C ALA A 117 -3.08 9.90 18.52
N SER A 118 -4.28 10.40 18.27
CA SER A 118 -5.39 9.52 17.90
C SER A 118 -5.20 8.96 16.48
N ALA A 119 -5.87 7.86 16.11
CA ALA A 119 -5.82 7.32 14.75
C ALA A 119 -6.21 8.39 13.70
N THR A 120 -7.27 9.17 13.99
CA THR A 120 -7.71 10.30 13.15
C THR A 120 -6.64 11.38 12.99
N GLU A 121 -5.91 11.68 14.06
CA GLU A 121 -4.84 12.66 14.04
C GLU A 121 -3.65 12.18 13.21
N ILE A 122 -3.24 10.92 13.34
CA ILE A 122 -2.20 10.32 12.50
C ILE A 122 -2.59 10.39 11.03
N VAL A 123 -3.82 10.03 10.67
CA VAL A 123 -4.31 10.12 9.28
C VAL A 123 -4.23 11.56 8.75
N ALA A 124 -4.60 12.55 9.57
CA ALA A 124 -4.49 13.95 9.19
C ALA A 124 -3.04 14.40 8.96
N GLN A 125 -2.11 14.00 9.84
CA GLN A 125 -0.69 14.38 9.72
C GLN A 125 0.04 13.65 8.58
N VAL A 126 -0.27 12.38 8.35
CA VAL A 126 0.24 11.60 7.20
C VAL A 126 -0.17 12.27 5.89
N ARG A 127 -1.39 12.79 5.86
CA ARG A 127 -1.94 13.47 4.70
C ARG A 127 -1.30 14.84 4.46
N GLU A 128 -1.10 15.64 5.52
CA GLU A 128 -0.33 16.88 5.44
C GLU A 128 1.09 16.62 4.91
N ALA A 129 1.75 15.55 5.41
CA ALA A 129 3.07 15.15 4.92
C ALA A 129 3.08 14.75 3.43
N ALA A 130 1.98 14.17 2.93
CA ALA A 130 1.83 13.82 1.51
C ALA A 130 1.71 15.07 0.61
N GLU A 131 1.00 16.10 1.09
CA GLU A 131 0.83 17.36 0.36
C GLU A 131 2.13 18.15 0.20
N ASP A 132 3.00 18.13 1.23
CA ASP A 132 4.27 18.88 1.25
C ASP A 132 5.46 18.11 0.65
N LEU A 133 5.21 16.94 0.04
CA LEU A 133 6.28 16.08 -0.44
C LEU A 133 6.62 16.30 -1.92
N ASP A 134 7.64 17.12 -2.18
CA ASP A 134 8.15 17.34 -3.55
C ASP A 134 9.09 16.24 -4.04
N SER A 135 9.91 15.69 -3.15
CA SER A 135 10.89 14.66 -3.53
C SER A 135 11.18 13.69 -2.40
N TYR A 136 11.43 12.44 -2.77
CA TYR A 136 11.76 11.37 -1.85
C TYR A 136 12.68 10.36 -2.50
N ARG A 137 13.71 9.96 -1.76
CA ARG A 137 14.60 8.85 -2.10
C ARG A 137 14.76 7.97 -0.88
N ALA A 138 14.57 6.67 -1.03
CA ALA A 138 14.88 5.71 0.03
C ALA A 138 15.56 4.45 -0.50
N THR A 139 16.22 3.74 0.40
CA THR A 139 16.71 2.39 0.17
C THR A 139 16.25 1.50 1.31
N PHE A 140 15.66 0.36 0.97
CA PHE A 140 15.14 -0.62 1.91
C PHE A 140 15.90 -1.94 1.76
N SER A 141 16.08 -2.64 2.87
CA SER A 141 16.38 -4.08 2.85
C SER A 141 15.10 -4.84 3.12
N ILE A 142 14.89 -5.92 2.37
CA ILE A 142 13.76 -6.82 2.51
C ILE A 142 14.30 -8.20 2.86
N ILE A 143 13.73 -8.83 3.87
CA ILE A 143 13.99 -10.23 4.22
C ILE A 143 12.64 -10.94 4.22
N GLU A 144 12.51 -11.92 3.35
CA GLU A 144 11.33 -12.78 3.26
C GLU A 144 11.73 -14.19 3.70
N ARG A 145 10.91 -14.84 4.52
CA ARG A 145 11.22 -16.16 5.10
C ARG A 145 10.15 -17.16 4.73
N GLY A 146 10.50 -18.44 4.78
CA GLY A 146 9.51 -19.50 4.59
C GLY A 146 8.91 -19.53 3.18
N TYR A 147 9.71 -19.16 2.17
CA TYR A 147 9.30 -19.29 0.78
C TYR A 147 9.19 -20.78 0.40
N PRO A 148 8.28 -21.17 -0.52
CA PRO A 148 8.10 -22.57 -0.91
C PRO A 148 9.38 -23.15 -1.55
N ALA A 149 9.38 -24.47 -1.78
CA ALA A 149 10.47 -25.18 -2.47
C ALA A 149 11.86 -25.16 -1.78
N GLY A 150 11.88 -25.04 -0.44
CA GLY A 150 13.10 -25.21 0.37
C GLY A 150 13.97 -23.96 0.49
N VAL A 151 13.53 -22.83 -0.06
CA VAL A 151 14.20 -21.53 0.10
C VAL A 151 13.85 -20.94 1.47
N LYS A 152 14.75 -21.11 2.44
CA LYS A 152 14.49 -20.71 3.84
C LYS A 152 14.33 -19.20 4.02
N GLU A 153 15.14 -18.43 3.31
CA GLU A 153 15.20 -16.97 3.41
C GLU A 153 15.63 -16.36 2.07
N ARG A 154 14.91 -15.32 1.66
CA ARG A 154 15.22 -14.48 0.50
C ARG A 154 15.56 -13.07 0.96
N ARG A 155 16.52 -12.44 0.29
CA ARG A 155 17.01 -11.10 0.64
C ARG A 155 16.93 -10.21 -0.58
N PHE A 156 16.38 -9.01 -0.41
CA PHE A 156 16.30 -8.03 -1.48
C PHE A 156 16.77 -6.66 -1.02
N ASN A 157 17.17 -5.85 -1.99
CA ASN A 157 17.37 -4.42 -1.84
C ASN A 157 16.37 -3.69 -2.72
N ALA A 158 15.59 -2.78 -2.14
CA ALA A 158 14.70 -1.91 -2.89
C ALA A 158 15.16 -0.46 -2.84
N GLN A 159 15.18 0.21 -3.99
CA GLN A 159 15.42 1.65 -4.10
C GLN A 159 14.17 2.33 -4.62
N VAL A 160 13.68 3.33 -3.88
CA VAL A 160 12.50 4.12 -4.24
C VAL A 160 12.93 5.55 -4.50
N PHE A 161 12.48 6.11 -5.61
CA PHE A 161 12.64 7.52 -5.96
C PHE A 161 11.29 8.08 -6.36
N TYR A 162 10.98 9.25 -5.86
CA TYR A 162 9.76 9.97 -6.18
C TYR A 162 10.07 11.45 -6.32
N GLU A 163 9.48 12.05 -7.34
CA GLU A 163 9.45 13.49 -7.54
C GLU A 163 8.04 13.87 -7.97
N ALA A 164 7.46 14.81 -7.25
CA ALA A 164 6.09 15.23 -7.47
C ALA A 164 5.89 15.78 -8.89
N PRO A 165 4.71 15.58 -9.49
CA PRO A 165 3.58 14.83 -8.93
C PRO A 165 3.51 13.35 -9.36
N GLU A 166 4.16 12.97 -10.47
CA GLU A 166 4.00 11.62 -11.09
C GLU A 166 5.32 10.93 -11.48
N ARG A 167 6.48 11.44 -11.07
CA ARG A 167 7.75 10.77 -11.37
C ARG A 167 8.06 9.79 -10.26
N PHE A 168 8.13 8.52 -10.62
CA PHE A 168 8.39 7.46 -9.67
C PHE A 168 9.38 6.46 -10.26
N ARG A 169 10.24 5.90 -9.42
CA ARG A 169 11.07 4.75 -9.78
C ARG A 169 11.20 3.80 -8.60
N LEU A 170 10.96 2.52 -8.86
CA LEU A 170 11.27 1.43 -7.96
C LEU A 170 12.30 0.51 -8.63
N ARG A 171 13.35 0.15 -7.89
CA ARG A 171 14.28 -0.91 -8.28
C ARG A 171 14.37 -1.92 -7.16
N VAL A 172 13.93 -3.15 -7.41
CA VAL A 172 14.13 -4.29 -6.52
C VAL A 172 15.24 -5.17 -7.11
N ARG A 173 16.21 -5.52 -6.27
CA ARG A 173 17.29 -6.43 -6.62
C ARG A 173 17.31 -7.60 -5.66
N ASP A 174 17.26 -8.79 -6.22
CA ASP A 174 17.34 -10.05 -5.50
C ASP A 174 18.79 -10.37 -5.17
N LEU A 175 19.07 -10.50 -3.89
CA LEU A 175 20.39 -10.82 -3.34
C LEU A 175 20.42 -12.25 -2.79
N THR A 176 19.40 -13.04 -3.07
CA THR A 176 19.24 -14.40 -2.57
C THR A 176 20.21 -15.34 -3.27
N THR A 177 20.94 -16.14 -2.50
CA THR A 177 21.66 -17.31 -3.03
C THR A 177 20.71 -18.50 -2.99
N TYR A 178 20.19 -18.87 -4.15
CA TYR A 178 19.26 -19.99 -4.28
C TYR A 178 19.98 -21.34 -4.20
N PRO A 179 19.31 -22.40 -3.70
CA PRO A 179 19.89 -23.75 -3.65
C PRO A 179 20.19 -24.32 -5.04
N ASP A 180 19.40 -23.95 -6.04
CA ASP A 180 19.58 -24.36 -7.44
C ASP A 180 19.80 -23.11 -8.32
N PRO A 181 20.83 -23.06 -9.17
CA PRO A 181 21.13 -21.89 -10.00
C PRO A 181 20.09 -21.63 -11.09
N ARG A 182 19.16 -22.55 -11.35
CA ARG A 182 18.05 -22.36 -12.30
C ARG A 182 16.94 -21.46 -11.77
N TRP A 183 16.97 -21.11 -10.47
CA TRP A 183 16.03 -20.13 -9.92
C TRP A 183 16.27 -18.76 -10.57
N PRO A 184 15.22 -18.14 -11.15
CA PRO A 184 15.34 -16.78 -11.65
C PRO A 184 15.50 -15.80 -10.49
N ALA A 185 16.35 -14.79 -10.68
CA ALA A 185 16.41 -13.65 -9.77
C ALA A 185 15.10 -12.85 -9.86
N ASN A 186 14.57 -12.43 -8.72
CA ASN A 186 13.36 -11.60 -8.65
C ASN A 186 13.65 -10.10 -8.81
N ASP A 187 14.36 -9.74 -9.87
CA ASP A 187 14.74 -8.35 -10.16
C ASP A 187 13.58 -7.58 -10.81
N ILE A 188 13.25 -6.41 -10.27
CA ILE A 188 12.17 -5.55 -10.78
C ILE A 188 12.72 -4.15 -11.00
N ASP A 189 12.39 -3.54 -12.14
CA ASP A 189 12.66 -2.13 -12.40
C ASP A 189 11.40 -1.49 -12.95
N LEU A 190 10.83 -0.53 -12.22
CA LEU A 190 9.64 0.21 -12.60
C LEU A 190 10.01 1.68 -12.66
N VAL A 191 9.75 2.33 -13.79
CA VAL A 191 9.95 3.78 -13.95
C VAL A 191 8.67 4.39 -14.50
N ALA A 192 8.16 5.40 -13.81
CA ALA A 192 7.00 6.16 -14.23
C ALA A 192 7.34 7.64 -14.35
N ARG A 193 6.77 8.23 -15.39
CA ARG A 193 6.76 9.65 -15.74
C ARG A 193 5.32 10.01 -16.15
N PRO A 194 4.99 11.31 -16.23
CA PRO A 194 3.61 11.74 -16.52
C PRO A 194 2.95 11.05 -17.72
N ARG A 195 3.68 10.91 -18.83
CA ARG A 195 3.13 10.37 -20.08
C ARG A 195 3.50 8.91 -20.35
N GLN A 196 4.35 8.32 -19.52
CA GLN A 196 4.93 7.02 -19.81
C GLN A 196 5.26 6.28 -18.53
N TRP A 197 4.98 4.98 -18.46
CA TRP A 197 5.67 4.12 -17.51
C TRP A 197 6.23 2.89 -18.22
N TRP A 198 7.19 2.27 -17.58
CA TRP A 198 7.82 1.03 -18.02
C TRP A 198 8.09 0.16 -16.81
N ILE A 199 7.99 -1.14 -17.01
CA ILE A 199 8.43 -2.13 -16.05
C ILE A 199 9.16 -3.27 -16.75
N GLU A 200 10.27 -3.65 -16.14
CA GLU A 200 10.96 -4.90 -16.36
C GLU A 200 10.78 -5.78 -15.12
N GLN A 201 10.40 -7.03 -15.34
CA GLN A 201 10.16 -8.03 -14.30
C GLN A 201 10.57 -9.41 -14.81
N PRO A 202 10.89 -10.38 -13.93
CA PRO A 202 11.16 -11.74 -14.37
C PRO A 202 9.92 -12.31 -15.07
N ARG A 203 10.14 -13.19 -16.05
CA ARG A 203 9.09 -14.10 -16.51
C ARG A 203 8.90 -15.15 -15.43
N THR A 204 7.66 -15.29 -14.96
CA THR A 204 7.36 -16.14 -13.81
C THR A 204 6.43 -17.28 -14.22
N CYS A 205 6.56 -18.38 -13.49
CA CYS A 205 5.60 -19.48 -13.47
C CYS A 205 5.15 -19.66 -12.01
N PRO A 206 4.07 -20.41 -11.75
CA PRO A 206 3.73 -20.82 -10.40
C PRO A 206 4.93 -21.47 -9.71
N VAL A 207 5.14 -21.17 -8.42
CA VAL A 207 6.35 -21.52 -7.67
C VAL A 207 6.54 -23.04 -7.62
N GLU A 208 5.45 -23.79 -7.62
CA GLU A 208 5.40 -25.25 -7.53
C GLU A 208 6.04 -25.93 -8.73
N VAL A 209 6.04 -25.28 -9.90
CA VAL A 209 6.53 -25.82 -11.18
C VAL A 209 7.63 -24.95 -11.79
N LEU A 210 8.16 -23.97 -11.05
CA LEU A 210 9.05 -22.94 -11.57
C LEU A 210 10.30 -23.53 -12.23
N LEU A 211 10.86 -24.62 -11.68
CA LEU A 211 12.06 -25.29 -12.19
C LEU A 211 11.80 -26.24 -13.36
N GLU A 212 10.55 -26.63 -13.58
CA GLU A 212 10.12 -27.49 -14.69
C GLU A 212 9.45 -26.70 -15.82
N CYS A 213 9.21 -25.41 -15.59
CA CYS A 213 8.46 -24.57 -16.49
C CYS A 213 9.22 -24.37 -17.82
N PRO A 214 8.58 -24.63 -18.98
CA PRO A 214 9.21 -24.47 -20.28
C PRO A 214 9.30 -23.01 -20.73
N LEU A 215 8.80 -22.05 -19.94
CA LEU A 215 8.93 -20.63 -20.27
C LEU A 215 10.42 -20.26 -20.34
N PRO A 216 10.82 -19.48 -21.37
CA PRO A 216 12.19 -19.00 -21.45
C PRO A 216 12.54 -18.22 -20.18
N GLN A 217 13.63 -18.61 -19.53
CA GLN A 217 14.26 -17.82 -18.48
C GLN A 217 14.59 -16.42 -19.04
N GLY A 218 14.33 -15.37 -18.26
CA GLY A 218 14.57 -14.00 -18.68
C GLY A 218 13.53 -13.02 -18.13
N THR A 219 13.53 -11.80 -18.67
CA THR A 219 12.62 -10.74 -18.25
C THR A 219 11.48 -10.54 -19.25
N SER A 220 10.41 -9.92 -18.78
CA SER A 220 9.34 -9.35 -19.58
C SER A 220 9.33 -7.85 -19.37
N GLU A 221 9.18 -7.12 -20.46
CA GLU A 221 9.15 -5.68 -20.47
C GLU A 221 7.80 -5.17 -20.99
N ARG A 222 7.23 -4.22 -20.27
CA ARG A 222 5.98 -3.56 -20.67
C ARG A 222 6.17 -2.06 -20.58
N THR A 223 5.77 -1.37 -21.63
CA THR A 223 5.74 0.08 -21.69
C THR A 223 4.30 0.54 -21.90
N VAL A 224 3.86 1.56 -21.16
CA VAL A 224 2.63 2.29 -21.49
C VAL A 224 2.98 3.73 -21.81
N VAL A 225 2.55 4.21 -22.97
CA VAL A 225 2.69 5.60 -23.42
C VAL A 225 1.33 6.31 -23.42
N GLU A 226 1.34 7.63 -23.60
CA GLU A 226 0.14 8.46 -23.73
C GLU A 226 -0.88 8.22 -22.61
N ARG A 227 -0.38 8.18 -21.39
CA ARG A 227 -1.18 7.97 -20.20
C ARG A 227 -1.94 9.22 -19.82
N GLN A 228 -3.18 9.05 -19.36
CA GLN A 228 -3.88 10.09 -18.61
C GLN A 228 -3.16 10.37 -17.27
N PRO A 229 -3.27 11.59 -16.71
CA PRO A 229 -2.72 11.85 -15.37
C PRO A 229 -3.43 10.99 -14.33
N PHE A 230 -2.68 10.49 -13.35
CA PHE A 230 -3.18 9.70 -12.21
C PHE A 230 -4.12 8.59 -12.67
N ASP A 231 -3.67 7.77 -13.64
CA ASP A 231 -4.53 6.86 -14.39
C ASP A 231 -5.21 5.75 -13.59
N GLY A 232 -4.86 5.56 -12.30
CA GLY A 232 -5.51 4.64 -11.34
C GLY A 232 -5.31 3.15 -11.68
N THR A 233 -5.15 2.84 -12.96
CA THR A 233 -4.86 1.51 -13.52
C THR A 233 -3.38 1.19 -13.52
N SER A 234 -2.49 2.20 -13.50
CA SER A 234 -1.12 2.02 -13.03
C SER A 234 -1.09 2.45 -11.56
N THR A 235 -1.29 1.48 -10.67
CA THR A 235 -1.13 1.70 -9.24
C THR A 235 0.35 1.98 -8.99
N LEU A 236 0.76 3.25 -9.07
CA LEU A 236 2.09 3.64 -8.66
C LEU A 236 2.19 3.32 -7.17
N PRO A 237 3.14 2.47 -6.76
CA PRO A 237 3.19 1.95 -5.41
C PRO A 237 3.74 3.01 -4.46
N THR A 238 2.89 3.99 -4.13
CA THR A 238 3.29 5.24 -3.46
C THR A 238 3.17 5.16 -1.94
N ASP A 239 2.45 4.16 -1.41
CA ASP A 239 2.30 3.95 0.03
C ASP A 239 3.62 3.63 0.76
N ILE A 240 4.64 3.15 0.04
CA ILE A 240 6.01 3.00 0.57
C ILE A 240 6.72 4.33 0.85
N ILE A 241 6.17 5.44 0.35
CA ILE A 241 6.68 6.80 0.56
C ILE A 241 5.99 7.40 1.78
N VAL A 242 4.66 7.51 1.68
CA VAL A 242 3.74 7.95 2.73
C VAL A 242 2.51 7.05 2.64
N PRO A 243 2.16 6.28 3.69
CA PRO A 243 1.15 5.21 3.63
C PRO A 243 -0.27 5.76 3.73
N LEU A 244 -0.64 6.62 2.78
CA LEU A 244 -1.90 7.35 2.81
C LEU A 244 -3.09 6.40 2.60
N GLU A 245 -3.01 5.48 1.62
CA GLU A 245 -4.09 4.54 1.36
C GLU A 245 -4.24 3.57 2.54
N THR A 246 -3.15 2.96 2.97
CA THR A 246 -3.09 2.01 4.09
C THR A 246 -3.71 2.57 5.37
N LEU A 247 -3.38 3.81 5.75
CA LEU A 247 -3.89 4.40 6.99
C LEU A 247 -5.28 5.02 6.83
N ALA A 248 -5.63 5.53 5.65
CA ALA A 248 -6.96 6.09 5.42
C ALA A 248 -8.04 5.00 5.23
N SER A 249 -7.68 3.83 4.68
CA SER A 249 -8.62 2.74 4.42
C SER A 249 -8.86 1.81 5.60
N SER A 250 -7.90 1.69 6.53
CA SER A 250 -7.94 0.69 7.60
C SER A 250 -9.03 0.97 8.64
N GLY A 251 -9.41 2.24 8.87
CA GLY A 251 -10.51 2.63 9.77
C GLY A 251 -10.24 2.38 11.27
N ASP A 252 -9.53 1.31 11.62
CA ASP A 252 -9.34 0.78 12.98
C ASP A 252 -7.93 0.18 13.16
N PHE A 253 -6.88 0.98 12.94
CA PHE A 253 -5.52 0.55 13.29
C PHE A 253 -5.16 0.82 14.76
N GLU A 254 -4.36 -0.06 15.35
CA GLU A 254 -3.94 0.06 16.74
C GLU A 254 -2.59 0.76 16.86
N ILE A 255 -2.57 1.86 17.63
CA ILE A 255 -1.33 2.53 18.00
C ILE A 255 -0.72 1.77 19.17
N SER A 256 0.37 1.07 18.88
CA SER A 256 0.92 0.01 19.74
C SER A 256 2.17 0.46 20.50
N GLY A 257 2.58 1.73 20.33
CA GLY A 257 3.63 2.39 21.10
C GLY A 257 4.49 3.32 20.25
N SER A 258 5.50 3.92 20.88
CA SER A 258 6.58 4.65 20.21
C SER A 258 7.93 3.98 20.47
N GLY A 259 8.92 4.26 19.63
CA GLY A 259 10.25 3.69 19.74
C GLY A 259 11.26 4.43 18.88
N ASN A 260 12.45 3.85 18.72
CA ASN A 260 13.47 4.38 17.83
C ASN A 260 13.80 3.37 16.74
N VAL A 261 13.70 3.78 15.48
CA VAL A 261 14.12 2.98 14.31
C VAL A 261 15.16 3.79 13.55
N ILE A 262 16.31 3.18 13.24
CA ILE A 262 17.44 3.84 12.57
C ILE A 262 17.85 5.20 13.18
N GLY A 263 17.76 5.31 14.52
CA GLY A 263 18.10 6.54 15.26
C GLY A 263 17.05 7.65 15.19
N LYS A 264 15.83 7.33 14.75
CA LYS A 264 14.73 8.28 14.61
C LYS A 264 13.52 7.87 15.47
N PRO A 265 12.88 8.83 16.16
CA PRO A 265 11.61 8.59 16.84
C PRO A 265 10.57 8.08 15.86
N ALA A 266 9.87 7.02 16.26
CA ALA A 266 8.92 6.34 15.41
C ALA A 266 7.68 5.89 16.18
N VAL A 267 6.51 6.10 15.58
CA VAL A 267 5.23 5.56 16.05
C VAL A 267 4.99 4.20 15.43
N LYS A 268 4.59 3.24 16.26
CA LYS A 268 4.22 1.89 15.84
C LYS A 268 2.70 1.79 15.65
N VAL A 269 2.29 1.42 14.45
CA VAL A 269 0.92 1.08 14.08
C VAL A 269 0.83 -0.43 13.82
N THR A 270 -0.22 -1.07 14.29
CA THR A 270 -0.52 -2.49 14.05
C THR A 270 -1.86 -2.62 13.34
N MET A 271 -1.93 -3.48 12.33
CA MET A 271 -3.15 -3.82 11.59
C MET A 271 -3.02 -5.22 10.95
N PRO A 272 -4.11 -5.88 10.53
CA PRO A 272 -4.02 -7.11 9.74
C PRO A 272 -3.50 -6.86 8.31
N TYR A 273 -2.91 -7.87 7.71
CA TYR A 273 -2.29 -7.80 6.38
C TYR A 273 -3.23 -7.29 5.30
N ARG A 274 -4.50 -7.70 5.32
CA ARG A 274 -5.53 -7.22 4.38
C ARG A 274 -5.69 -5.70 4.36
N GLU A 275 -5.41 -5.02 5.47
CA GLU A 275 -5.48 -3.55 5.58
C GLU A 275 -4.15 -2.89 5.21
N ALA A 276 -3.03 -3.59 5.45
CA ALA A 276 -1.69 -3.14 5.06
C ALA A 276 -1.31 -3.42 3.60
N LEU A 277 -2.23 -3.99 2.80
CA LEU A 277 -1.98 -4.38 1.41
C LEU A 277 -1.36 -3.27 0.55
N PRO A 278 -1.84 -2.01 0.59
CA PRO A 278 -1.25 -0.96 -0.25
C PRO A 278 0.23 -0.70 0.08
N LEU A 279 0.60 -0.68 1.37
CA LEU A 279 1.99 -0.52 1.80
C LEU A 279 2.86 -1.75 1.48
N VAL A 280 2.41 -2.96 1.81
CA VAL A 280 3.23 -4.16 1.59
C VAL A 280 3.40 -4.44 0.09
N GLY A 281 2.29 -4.34 -0.66
CA GLY A 281 2.27 -4.50 -2.10
C GLY A 281 3.10 -3.46 -2.84
N ALA A 282 3.39 -2.30 -2.23
CA ALA A 282 4.15 -1.24 -2.87
C ALA A 282 5.61 -1.64 -3.23
N LEU A 283 6.19 -2.61 -2.52
CA LEU A 283 7.50 -3.16 -2.85
C LEU A 283 7.43 -4.42 -3.72
N GLN A 284 6.21 -4.86 -4.04
CA GLN A 284 5.91 -6.12 -4.72
C GLN A 284 5.03 -5.93 -5.97
N PRO A 285 5.21 -4.87 -6.79
CA PRO A 285 4.29 -4.60 -7.92
C PRO A 285 4.38 -5.62 -9.05
N ALA A 286 5.32 -6.55 -8.96
CA ALA A 286 5.68 -7.52 -9.98
C ALA A 286 6.53 -8.63 -9.36
N GLY A 287 6.81 -9.68 -10.13
CA GLY A 287 7.75 -10.73 -9.73
C GLY A 287 7.15 -11.81 -8.85
N LEU A 288 8.03 -12.60 -8.22
CA LEU A 288 7.70 -13.77 -7.40
C LEU A 288 7.79 -13.44 -5.91
N TRP A 289 6.65 -13.27 -5.26
CA TRP A 289 6.53 -13.02 -3.82
C TRP A 289 5.77 -14.15 -3.14
N ARG A 290 6.01 -14.38 -1.86
CA ARG A 290 5.14 -15.28 -1.09
C ARG A 290 3.79 -14.62 -0.85
N GLU A 291 2.77 -15.44 -0.71
CA GLU A 291 1.47 -15.01 -0.21
C GLU A 291 1.50 -14.84 1.33
N PHE A 292 0.59 -14.02 1.84
CA PHE A 292 0.39 -13.80 3.27
C PHE A 292 -1.07 -14.01 3.62
N HIS A 293 -1.35 -14.54 4.81
CA HIS A 293 -2.72 -14.74 5.24
C HIS A 293 -3.38 -13.36 5.48
N PRO A 294 -4.65 -13.13 5.10
CA PRO A 294 -5.32 -11.83 5.28
C PRO A 294 -5.32 -11.32 6.73
N LEU A 295 -5.27 -12.23 7.71
CA LEU A 295 -5.21 -11.92 9.15
C LEU A 295 -3.79 -11.92 9.72
N ASP A 296 -2.75 -12.17 8.92
CA ASP A 296 -1.37 -12.04 9.41
C ASP A 296 -1.14 -10.61 9.92
N ARG A 297 -0.52 -10.48 11.08
CA ARG A 297 -0.32 -9.17 11.73
C ARG A 297 0.76 -8.38 11.03
N VAL A 298 0.50 -7.11 10.76
CA VAL A 298 1.47 -6.17 10.21
C VAL A 298 1.79 -5.09 11.24
N ASP A 299 3.06 -5.02 11.61
CA ASP A 299 3.60 -3.96 12.45
C ASP A 299 4.32 -2.94 11.55
N ILE A 300 3.93 -1.67 11.61
CA ILE A 300 4.48 -0.58 10.80
C ILE A 300 5.08 0.46 11.74
N TRP A 301 6.32 0.87 11.50
CA TRP A 301 6.98 1.96 12.22
C TRP A 301 7.14 3.16 11.30
N LEU A 302 6.53 4.28 11.67
CA LEU A 302 6.53 5.53 10.91
C LEU A 302 7.39 6.58 11.62
N ASP A 303 8.20 7.32 10.88
CA ASP A 303 8.95 8.47 11.41
C ASP A 303 7.99 9.52 11.97
N GLU A 304 8.19 9.97 13.21
CA GLU A 304 7.28 10.94 13.85
C GLU A 304 7.29 12.33 13.20
N ALA A 305 8.36 12.68 12.47
CA ALA A 305 8.49 14.00 11.85
C ALA A 305 8.03 14.02 10.39
N THR A 306 8.22 12.92 9.65
CA THR A 306 7.92 12.89 8.20
C THR A 306 6.86 11.86 7.81
N TRP A 307 6.42 11.01 8.73
CA TRP A 307 5.46 9.93 8.50
C TRP A 307 5.91 8.89 7.44
N PHE A 308 7.22 8.84 7.18
CA PHE A 308 7.78 7.86 6.24
C PHE A 308 7.87 6.48 6.89
N PRO A 309 7.55 5.39 6.18
CA PRO A 309 7.77 4.04 6.68
C PRO A 309 9.26 3.78 6.92
N LEU A 310 9.63 3.57 8.18
CA LEU A 310 11.00 3.24 8.59
C LEU A 310 11.23 1.73 8.64
N ARG A 311 10.20 0.98 9.04
CA ARG A 311 10.20 -0.48 9.09
C ARG A 311 8.78 -0.98 8.97
N PHE A 312 8.57 -2.14 8.37
CA PHE A 312 7.37 -2.90 8.61
C PHE A 312 7.66 -4.40 8.60
N GLU A 313 6.83 -5.16 9.30
CA GLU A 313 6.95 -6.60 9.42
C GLU A 313 5.59 -7.26 9.26
N VAL A 314 5.57 -8.37 8.53
CA VAL A 314 4.42 -9.29 8.53
C VAL A 314 4.76 -10.47 9.42
N ARG A 315 3.87 -10.79 10.36
CA ARG A 315 4.01 -11.88 11.32
C ARG A 315 2.85 -12.86 11.15
N ALA A 316 3.20 -14.14 11.13
CA ALA A 316 2.23 -15.22 11.12
C ALA A 316 1.30 -15.09 12.32
N ASP A 317 0.00 -14.97 12.10
CA ASP A 317 -0.97 -14.85 13.20
C ASP A 317 -1.34 -16.24 13.80
N ASP A 318 -2.10 -16.29 14.89
CA ASP A 318 -2.65 -17.51 15.47
C ASP A 318 -4.15 -17.73 15.18
N SER A 319 -4.74 -16.89 14.32
CA SER A 319 -6.13 -16.99 13.89
C SER A 319 -6.52 -18.39 13.38
N GLU A 320 -7.77 -18.77 13.63
CA GLU A 320 -8.37 -20.01 13.16
C GLU A 320 -8.19 -20.16 11.64
N GLY A 321 -7.89 -21.38 11.17
CA GLY A 321 -7.72 -21.67 9.74
C GLY A 321 -6.36 -21.28 9.16
N ARG A 322 -5.62 -20.33 9.75
CA ARG A 322 -4.33 -19.86 9.20
C ARG A 322 -3.26 -20.95 9.11
N ALA A 323 -3.22 -21.86 10.08
CA ALA A 323 -2.32 -23.02 10.02
C ALA A 323 -2.74 -24.07 8.97
N ALA A 324 -4.03 -24.16 8.65
CA ALA A 324 -4.50 -25.01 7.56
C ALA A 324 -4.18 -24.38 6.20
N TRP A 325 -4.44 -23.09 6.02
CA TRP A 325 -4.04 -22.29 4.86
C TRP A 325 -2.54 -22.42 4.59
N ALA A 326 -1.70 -22.17 5.61
CA ALA A 326 -0.25 -22.25 5.47
C ALA A 326 0.22 -23.63 4.96
N ARG A 327 -0.41 -24.72 5.39
CA ARG A 327 -0.08 -26.07 4.90
C ARG A 327 -0.49 -26.30 3.45
N LEU A 328 -1.62 -25.73 3.01
CA LEU A 328 -2.07 -25.81 1.61
C LEU A 328 -1.10 -25.06 0.69
N GLU A 329 -0.62 -23.89 1.12
CA GLU A 329 0.37 -23.09 0.41
C GLU A 329 1.82 -23.63 0.55
N GLY A 330 2.02 -24.75 1.26
CA GLY A 330 3.35 -25.34 1.47
C GLY A 330 4.25 -24.61 2.47
N TYR A 331 3.72 -23.66 3.24
CA TYR A 331 4.41 -22.93 4.30
C TYR A 331 4.51 -23.74 5.61
N ARG A 332 5.56 -23.45 6.40
CA ARG A 332 5.81 -24.06 7.72
C ARG A 332 5.97 -23.00 8.82
N ASP A 333 5.18 -21.94 8.71
CA ASP A 333 5.22 -20.82 9.63
C ASP A 333 4.60 -21.20 10.98
N SER A 334 5.25 -20.82 12.08
CA SER A 334 4.66 -20.89 13.42
C SER A 334 4.05 -19.53 13.78
N PRO A 335 2.97 -19.45 14.57
CA PRO A 335 2.42 -18.18 15.02
C PRO A 335 3.47 -17.30 15.71
N GLY A 336 3.35 -15.98 15.50
CA GLY A 336 4.29 -14.96 15.94
C GLY A 336 5.59 -14.86 15.13
N ARG A 337 5.87 -15.80 14.22
CA ARG A 337 7.07 -15.77 13.37
C ARG A 337 6.99 -14.62 12.38
N THR A 338 8.04 -13.80 12.32
CA THR A 338 8.21 -12.78 11.27
C THR A 338 8.52 -13.45 9.93
N VAL A 339 7.61 -13.26 8.98
CA VAL A 339 7.65 -13.87 7.65
C VAL A 339 8.09 -12.90 6.55
N LEU A 340 7.87 -11.60 6.77
CA LEU A 340 8.43 -10.52 5.97
C LEU A 340 8.96 -9.45 6.90
N GLU A 341 10.15 -8.93 6.61
CA GLU A 341 10.75 -7.81 7.31
C GLU A 341 11.30 -6.83 6.29
N VAL A 342 10.83 -5.59 6.35
CA VAL A 342 11.30 -4.49 5.52
C VAL A 342 11.82 -3.39 6.43
N GLY A 343 13.04 -2.91 6.15
CA GLY A 343 13.66 -1.84 6.93
C GLY A 343 14.32 -0.81 6.03
N ALA A 344 14.00 0.46 6.25
CA ALA A 344 14.69 1.58 5.63
C ALA A 344 16.15 1.60 6.10
N ARG A 345 17.08 1.78 5.16
CA ARG A 345 18.52 1.94 5.41
C ARG A 345 18.94 3.40 5.35
N ARG A 346 18.27 4.16 4.48
CA ARG A 346 18.47 5.60 4.28
C ARG A 346 17.26 6.17 3.59
N PHE A 347 16.97 7.44 3.87
CA PHE A 347 16.05 8.23 3.08
C PHE A 347 16.48 9.70 3.01
N SER A 348 15.96 10.44 2.04
CA SER A 348 16.26 11.85 1.82
C SER A 348 15.17 12.53 1.00
N ARG A 349 14.90 13.81 1.29
CA ARG A 349 14.04 14.71 0.49
C ARG A 349 14.85 15.66 -0.40
N LYS A 350 16.10 15.33 -0.69
CA LYS A 350 16.96 16.14 -1.57
C LYS A 350 16.54 15.95 -3.03
N ALA A 351 16.74 17.02 -3.82
CA ALA A 351 16.53 17.02 -5.26
C ALA A 351 17.15 15.79 -5.95
N ILE A 352 16.42 15.23 -6.91
CA ILE A 352 16.76 14.01 -7.61
C ILE A 352 17.22 14.36 -9.02
N ASN A 353 18.29 13.73 -9.50
CA ASN A 353 18.71 13.89 -10.88
C ASN A 353 17.59 13.40 -11.83
N PRO A 354 17.02 14.26 -12.70
CA PRO A 354 15.90 13.89 -13.56
C PRO A 354 16.18 12.71 -14.50
N LYS A 355 17.45 12.46 -14.85
CA LYS A 355 17.87 11.31 -15.67
C LYS A 355 17.56 9.96 -15.03
N LEU A 356 17.36 9.90 -13.72
CA LEU A 356 16.98 8.66 -13.03
C LEU A 356 15.57 8.19 -13.39
N PHE A 357 14.71 9.11 -13.83
CA PHE A 357 13.37 8.81 -14.30
C PHE A 357 13.32 8.56 -15.81
N SER A 358 14.47 8.42 -16.48
CA SER A 358 14.49 8.01 -17.88
C SER A 358 13.88 6.62 -18.04
N VAL A 359 12.86 6.54 -18.88
CA VAL A 359 12.12 5.34 -19.24
C VAL A 359 12.67 4.83 -20.58
N PRO A 360 13.02 3.55 -20.69
CA PRO A 360 13.33 2.89 -21.96
C PRO A 360 12.14 2.95 -22.94
N SER A 361 12.40 2.75 -24.23
CA SER A 361 11.36 2.67 -25.27
C SER A 361 11.14 1.24 -25.76
N ASP A 362 11.57 0.27 -24.96
CA ASP A 362 11.62 -1.14 -25.31
C ASP A 362 10.38 -1.91 -24.80
N GLY A 363 10.34 -3.20 -25.11
CA GLY A 363 9.28 -4.11 -24.66
C GLY A 363 7.95 -3.98 -25.39
N THR A 364 6.92 -4.59 -24.82
CA THR A 364 5.55 -4.53 -25.37
C THR A 364 4.95 -3.16 -25.06
N ILE A 365 4.75 -2.34 -26.09
CA ILE A 365 4.19 -1.00 -25.95
C ILE A 365 2.66 -1.07 -26.02
N ARG A 366 2.01 -0.50 -25.01
CA ARG A 366 0.58 -0.17 -25.00
C ARG A 366 0.41 1.35 -24.94
N THR A 367 -0.70 1.85 -25.48
CA THR A 367 -1.02 3.27 -25.47
C THR A 367 -2.28 3.50 -24.66
N GLY A 368 -2.27 4.55 -23.83
CA GLY A 368 -3.48 5.06 -23.18
C GLY A 368 -4.31 5.98 -24.08
N ASP A 369 -3.78 6.33 -25.26
CA ASP A 369 -4.37 7.24 -26.26
C ASP A 369 -4.89 8.56 -25.67
N PHE A 370 -4.23 9.04 -24.59
CA PHE A 370 -4.55 10.31 -23.98
C PHE A 370 -3.95 11.46 -24.80
N VAL A 371 -4.84 12.29 -25.35
CA VAL A 371 -4.44 13.45 -26.14
C VAL A 371 -4.38 14.67 -25.24
N ALA A 372 -3.16 15.12 -24.92
CA ALA A 372 -2.95 16.31 -24.11
C ALA A 372 -3.56 17.56 -24.80
N ALA A 373 -4.28 18.37 -24.04
CA ALA A 373 -4.84 19.61 -24.57
C ALA A 373 -3.72 20.60 -24.93
N PRO A 374 -3.91 21.46 -25.95
CA PRO A 374 -2.94 22.48 -26.29
C PRO A 374 -2.72 23.46 -25.12
N LYS A 375 -1.52 24.07 -25.10
CA LYS A 375 -1.20 25.15 -24.16
C LYS A 375 -2.21 26.28 -24.34
N GLY A 376 -2.73 26.82 -23.23
CA GLY A 376 -3.67 27.95 -23.25
C GLY A 376 -5.13 27.63 -23.55
N ALA A 377 -5.52 26.36 -23.77
CA ALA A 377 -6.95 26.00 -23.75
C ALA A 377 -7.63 26.39 -22.42
N ASP A 378 -8.95 26.43 -22.37
CA ASP A 378 -9.68 26.74 -21.14
C ASP A 378 -9.64 25.58 -20.15
N TRP A 379 -9.46 25.88 -18.87
CA TRP A 379 -9.61 24.90 -17.79
C TRP A 379 -11.08 24.84 -17.37
N ILE A 380 -11.58 23.63 -17.13
CA ILE A 380 -12.79 23.48 -16.33
C ILE A 380 -12.32 23.52 -14.88
N GLU A 381 -12.21 24.72 -14.33
CA GLU A 381 -11.71 24.93 -12.98
C GLU A 381 -12.84 24.69 -11.96
N PRO A 382 -12.68 23.77 -11.00
CA PRO A 382 -13.64 23.64 -9.92
C PRO A 382 -13.57 24.89 -9.04
N SER A 383 -14.71 25.28 -8.46
CA SER A 383 -14.79 26.44 -7.56
C SER A 383 -13.90 26.33 -6.32
N TYR A 384 -13.41 25.13 -6.01
CA TYR A 384 -12.51 24.86 -4.90
C TYR A 384 -11.51 23.75 -5.23
N THR A 385 -10.23 24.10 -5.34
CA THR A 385 -9.12 23.14 -5.55
C THR A 385 -8.35 22.83 -4.26
N ALA A 386 -8.72 23.40 -3.10
CA ALA A 386 -7.98 23.22 -1.85
C ALA A 386 -6.46 23.47 -1.97
N GLY A 387 -6.05 24.44 -2.80
CA GLY A 387 -4.63 24.79 -2.98
C GLY A 387 -3.83 23.86 -3.90
N LEU A 388 -4.48 22.96 -4.67
CA LEU A 388 -3.78 22.19 -5.70
C LEU A 388 -3.55 23.01 -6.97
N ASP A 389 -2.38 22.83 -7.59
CA ASP A 389 -1.98 23.54 -8.81
C ASP A 389 -2.45 22.82 -10.08
N PRO A 390 -2.90 23.55 -11.12
CA PRO A 390 -3.24 22.95 -12.42
C PRO A 390 -2.05 22.16 -12.98
N TYR A 391 -2.28 20.90 -13.35
CA TYR A 391 -1.20 19.99 -13.71
C TYR A 391 -1.30 19.50 -15.16
N ARG A 392 -2.29 18.67 -15.48
CA ARG A 392 -2.47 18.10 -16.82
C ARG A 392 -3.93 18.02 -17.20
N ARG A 393 -4.18 18.13 -18.50
CA ARG A 393 -5.52 17.98 -19.07
C ARG A 393 -5.46 17.51 -20.52
N GLY A 394 -6.59 17.02 -21.01
CA GLY A 394 -6.67 16.43 -22.33
C GLY A 394 -7.96 15.67 -22.54
N LEU A 395 -7.95 14.82 -23.56
CA LEU A 395 -9.06 13.95 -23.92
C LEU A 395 -8.64 12.49 -23.77
N THR A 396 -9.53 11.68 -23.23
CA THR A 396 -9.43 10.23 -23.26
C THR A 396 -9.91 9.69 -24.61
N PRO A 397 -9.67 8.40 -24.91
CA PRO A 397 -9.94 7.84 -26.24
C PRO A 397 -11.45 7.75 -26.55
N ASP A 398 -12.27 7.71 -25.51
CA ASP A 398 -13.74 7.75 -25.56
C ASP A 398 -14.31 9.19 -25.65
N GLY A 399 -13.44 10.20 -25.81
CA GLY A 399 -13.84 11.60 -25.99
C GLY A 399 -14.21 12.35 -24.71
N ARG A 400 -13.99 11.77 -23.52
CA ARG A 400 -14.15 12.52 -22.25
C ARG A 400 -12.99 13.49 -22.05
N TRP A 401 -13.29 14.65 -21.47
CA TRP A 401 -12.23 15.55 -21.03
C TRP A 401 -11.73 15.13 -19.66
N VAL A 402 -10.43 15.32 -19.45
CA VAL A 402 -9.77 15.16 -18.15
C VAL A 402 -9.08 16.47 -17.81
N SER A 403 -9.26 16.94 -16.58
CA SER A 403 -8.47 18.01 -15.98
C SER A 403 -7.96 17.55 -14.62
N SER A 404 -6.70 17.84 -14.32
CA SER A 404 -6.06 17.42 -13.09
C SER A 404 -5.27 18.54 -12.43
N TRP A 405 -5.25 18.48 -11.09
CA TRP A 405 -4.51 19.36 -10.22
C TRP A 405 -3.70 18.52 -9.25
N ALA A 406 -2.53 18.99 -8.84
CA ALA A 406 -1.66 18.26 -7.93
C ALA A 406 -0.80 19.18 -7.06
N ARG A 407 -0.43 18.69 -5.88
CA ARG A 407 0.55 19.29 -4.97
C ARG A 407 1.17 18.16 -4.15
N GLY A 408 2.49 18.02 -4.23
CA GLY A 408 3.19 16.85 -3.69
C GLY A 408 2.61 15.55 -4.24
N MET A 409 2.22 14.65 -3.34
CA MET A 409 1.55 13.38 -3.66
C MET A 409 0.03 13.48 -3.79
N THR A 410 -0.56 14.61 -3.42
CA THR A 410 -2.02 14.79 -3.42
C THR A 410 -2.48 15.32 -4.77
N TRP A 411 -3.58 14.77 -5.28
CA TRP A 411 -4.11 15.14 -6.59
C TRP A 411 -5.64 15.12 -6.65
N LEU A 412 -6.18 15.85 -7.62
CA LEU A 412 -7.58 15.85 -8.00
C LEU A 412 -7.66 15.61 -9.50
N LYS A 413 -8.48 14.66 -9.93
CA LYS A 413 -8.74 14.39 -11.34
C LYS A 413 -10.24 14.48 -11.60
N LEU A 414 -10.62 15.43 -12.44
CA LEU A 414 -11.99 15.59 -12.91
C LEU A 414 -12.10 15.03 -14.32
N THR A 415 -13.11 14.20 -14.55
CA THR A 415 -13.41 13.64 -15.86
C THR A 415 -14.87 13.87 -16.22
N GLY A 416 -15.18 14.28 -17.45
CA GLY A 416 -16.56 14.54 -17.87
C GLY A 416 -16.83 14.38 -19.36
N GLY A 417 -18.12 14.30 -19.72
CA GLY A 417 -18.61 14.09 -21.10
C GLY A 417 -18.37 15.28 -22.04
N GLY A 418 -18.22 14.98 -23.34
CA GLY A 418 -17.74 15.89 -24.39
C GLY A 418 -18.56 17.17 -24.59
N ARG A 419 -17.89 18.25 -25.01
CA ARG A 419 -18.52 19.48 -25.51
C ARG A 419 -19.18 19.20 -26.87
N GLY A 420 -20.39 18.66 -26.88
CA GLY A 420 -21.26 18.60 -28.06
C GLY A 420 -21.95 17.26 -28.28
N GLY A 421 -23.26 17.23 -28.03
CA GLY A 421 -24.18 16.16 -28.47
C GLY A 421 -24.86 15.40 -27.33
N ALA A 422 -26.18 15.60 -27.21
CA ALA A 422 -27.29 14.89 -26.54
C ALA A 422 -27.13 13.80 -25.46
N SER A 423 -25.94 13.29 -25.12
CA SER A 423 -25.73 12.40 -23.97
C SER A 423 -24.86 13.10 -22.92
N VAL A 424 -25.49 13.55 -21.84
CA VAL A 424 -24.80 14.01 -20.64
C VAL A 424 -24.22 12.77 -19.96
N LEU A 425 -23.01 12.36 -20.36
CA LEU A 425 -22.26 11.36 -19.61
C LEU A 425 -21.96 11.95 -18.22
N PRO A 426 -22.24 11.21 -17.13
CA PRO A 426 -22.04 11.72 -15.78
C PRO A 426 -20.57 12.09 -15.57
N ALA A 427 -20.32 13.28 -15.04
CA ALA A 427 -18.99 13.66 -14.61
C ALA A 427 -18.61 12.81 -13.39
N SER A 428 -17.40 12.25 -13.41
CA SER A 428 -16.81 11.57 -12.25
C SER A 428 -15.63 12.39 -11.73
N ALA A 429 -15.64 12.61 -10.42
CA ALA A 429 -14.47 13.11 -9.70
C ALA A 429 -13.78 11.90 -9.09
N GLU A 430 -12.52 11.68 -9.46
CA GLU A 430 -11.65 10.76 -8.75
C GLU A 430 -10.66 11.60 -7.95
N GLN A 431 -10.65 11.32 -6.66
CA GLN A 431 -9.96 12.15 -5.70
C GLN A 431 -9.23 11.25 -4.73
N VAL A 432 -7.90 11.36 -4.70
CA VAL A 432 -7.17 11.05 -3.48
C VAL A 432 -7.22 12.33 -2.64
N ARG A 433 -8.39 12.57 -2.03
CA ARG A 433 -8.54 13.55 -0.96
C ARG A 433 -9.62 13.09 0.01
N LEU A 434 -9.26 13.28 1.27
CA LEU A 434 -10.04 14.08 2.22
C LEU A 434 -11.54 14.17 1.99
N ALA A 435 -12.29 13.33 2.71
CA ALA A 435 -13.26 13.92 3.61
C ALA A 435 -12.54 14.50 4.84
#